data_AF-A0AAD1ESG8-F1
#
_entry.id   AF-A0AAD1ESG8-F1
#
_cell.length_a   1.000
_cell.length_b   1.000
_cell.length_c   1.000
_cell.angle_alpha   90.00
_cell.angle_beta   90.00
_cell.angle_gamma   90.00
#
_symmetry.space_group_name_H-M   'P 1'
#
loop_
_entity.id
_entity.type
_entity.pdbx_description
1 polymer ?
#
loop_
_entity_poly.entity_id
_entity_poly.type
_entity_poly.pdbx_seq_one_letter_code
_entity_poly.pdbx_strand_id
1 'polypeptide(L)'
;MNVKQIGAVFQHEFFSQWRSLTYWGIILWPLAIGLVFAKYAQWQLPEQIQKLSSQQVAFIWGVGTPTFIFMLCLSYATIMASSVASDKTNKRAELLLSMVGAKEQLAGKVLAVYGLIAFQLLCYGIGFCLYSVWDHNPIGSILLSQTPPFFIGYVVIDIVVAMLMVLVWTTEIAAYVNDDAQTALAVIPVMILIMTGTAVAVLLNVDWRGVDLGAPLRIIFNLGFAMPPVGSMLFPTLIINQGFSYFEAILNLVLELAIMILIFRTSVKQYQRGLLSTDKKNPFMQALSNDPLTFHEHGGH
;
A
#
# COMPACT_ATOMS: atom_id res chain seq x y z
N MET A 1 -19.59 10.73 15.29
CA MET A 1 -18.16 11.06 15.08
C MET A 1 -18.00 12.54 15.33
N ASN A 2 -17.20 12.91 16.32
CA ASN A 2 -16.92 14.30 16.62
C ASN A 2 -15.76 14.78 15.74
N VAL A 3 -16.07 15.58 14.71
CA VAL A 3 -15.09 16.04 13.70
C VAL A 3 -13.92 16.79 14.33
N LYS A 4 -14.14 17.54 15.43
CA LYS A 4 -13.08 18.26 16.13
C LYS A 4 -12.06 17.32 16.79
N GLN A 5 -12.54 16.23 17.38
CA GLN A 5 -11.67 15.23 18.02
C GLN A 5 -10.84 14.48 16.97
N ILE A 6 -11.46 14.13 15.84
CA ILE A 6 -10.76 13.49 14.71
C ILE A 6 -9.68 14.42 14.16
N GLY A 7 -9.99 15.71 13.99
CA GLY A 7 -9.02 16.71 13.52
C GLY A 7 -7.83 16.89 14.46
N ALA A 8 -8.05 16.84 15.78
CA ALA A 8 -6.96 16.93 16.75
C ALA A 8 -6.03 15.71 16.68
N VAL A 9 -6.59 14.49 16.58
CA VAL A 9 -5.80 13.26 16.40
C VAL A 9 -5.05 13.29 15.07
N PHE A 10 -5.71 13.74 14.00
CA PHE A 10 -5.09 13.92 12.68
C PHE A 10 -3.84 14.80 12.76
N GLN A 11 -3.97 16.00 13.34
CA GLN A 11 -2.86 16.95 13.41
C GLN A 11 -1.71 16.39 14.24
N HIS A 12 -2.01 15.77 15.38
CA HIS A 12 -1.00 15.16 16.24
C HIS A 12 -0.21 14.08 15.50
N GLU A 13 -0.90 13.12 14.88
CA GLU A 13 -0.26 12.01 14.15
C GLU A 13 0.49 12.50 12.91
N PHE A 14 -0.12 13.39 12.12
CA PHE A 14 0.51 13.94 10.93
C PHE A 14 1.83 14.62 11.26
N PHE A 15 1.86 15.54 12.24
CA PHE A 15 3.08 16.25 12.59
C PHE A 15 4.11 15.39 13.33
N SER A 16 3.65 14.39 14.09
CA SER A 16 4.54 13.42 14.72
C SER A 16 5.32 12.63 13.67
N GLN A 17 4.61 12.06 12.69
CA GLN A 17 5.22 11.29 11.60
C GLN A 17 6.05 12.18 10.66
N TRP A 18 5.53 13.36 10.30
CA TRP A 18 6.22 14.34 9.45
C TRP A 18 7.60 14.74 9.99
N ARG A 19 7.73 14.87 11.32
CA ARG A 19 9.00 15.23 11.97
C ARG A 19 9.93 14.03 12.14
N SER A 20 9.45 12.82 11.92
CA SER A 20 10.25 11.60 12.04
C SER A 20 11.24 11.48 10.89
N LEU A 21 12.50 11.20 11.22
CA LEU A 21 13.54 10.92 10.22
C LEU A 21 13.20 9.65 9.42
N THR A 22 12.48 8.70 10.04
CA THR A 22 12.00 7.48 9.39
C THR A 22 11.04 7.77 8.24
N TYR A 23 10.13 8.73 8.42
CA TYR A 23 9.19 9.14 7.37
C TYR A 23 9.92 9.74 6.16
N TRP A 24 10.89 10.61 6.39
CA TRP A 24 11.70 11.16 5.31
C TRP A 24 12.57 10.12 4.61
N GLY A 25 13.13 9.16 5.36
CA GLY A 25 13.81 8.01 4.77
C GLY A 25 12.90 7.21 3.84
N ILE A 26 11.67 6.96 4.29
CA ILE A 26 10.59 6.27 3.55
C ILE A 26 10.11 7.06 2.30
N ILE A 27 10.10 8.39 2.34
CA ILE A 27 9.72 9.19 1.17
C ILE A 27 10.84 9.25 0.14
N LEU A 28 12.09 9.36 0.60
CA LEU A 28 13.20 9.69 -0.29
C LEU A 28 13.75 8.46 -1.02
N TRP A 29 13.65 7.26 -0.44
CA TRP A 29 14.25 6.06 -1.06
C TRP A 29 13.71 5.70 -2.46
N PRO A 30 12.40 5.79 -2.78
CA PRO A 30 11.92 5.42 -4.12
C PRO A 30 12.35 6.46 -5.15
N LEU A 31 12.38 7.75 -4.77
CA LEU A 31 12.91 8.82 -5.61
C LEU A 31 14.41 8.65 -5.85
N ALA A 32 15.18 8.35 -4.80
CA ALA A 32 16.62 8.16 -4.91
C ALA A 32 16.93 6.99 -5.85
N ILE A 33 16.23 5.86 -5.70
CA ILE A 33 16.33 4.71 -6.60
C ILE A 33 15.98 5.14 -8.03
N GLY A 34 14.83 5.77 -8.25
CA GLY A 34 14.40 6.22 -9.57
C GLY A 34 15.40 7.16 -10.25
N LEU A 35 15.98 8.11 -9.50
CA LEU A 35 17.00 9.03 -10.01
C LEU A 35 18.31 8.33 -10.35
N VAL A 36 18.78 7.41 -9.49
CA VAL A 36 20.00 6.63 -9.75
C VAL A 36 19.82 5.78 -11.00
N PHE A 37 18.68 5.10 -11.15
CA PHE A 37 18.38 4.32 -12.36
C PHE A 37 18.27 5.19 -13.60
N ALA A 38 17.61 6.35 -13.53
CA ALA A 38 17.48 7.27 -14.65
C ALA A 38 18.86 7.81 -15.10
N LYS A 39 19.71 8.21 -14.15
CA LYS A 39 21.08 8.66 -14.42
C LYS A 39 21.96 7.55 -14.96
N TYR A 40 21.87 6.36 -14.39
CA TYR A 40 22.61 5.19 -14.85
C TYR A 40 22.21 4.81 -16.28
N ALA A 41 20.91 4.77 -16.59
CA ALA A 41 20.41 4.51 -17.93
C ALA A 41 20.88 5.58 -18.92
N GLN A 42 20.85 6.86 -18.54
CA GLN A 42 21.33 7.96 -19.38
C GLN A 42 22.83 7.85 -19.68
N TRP A 43 23.64 7.45 -18.70
CA TRP A 43 25.07 7.29 -18.87
C TRP A 43 25.43 6.08 -19.74
N GLN A 44 24.77 4.95 -19.50
CA GLN A 44 25.11 3.68 -20.15
C GLN A 44 24.49 3.55 -21.55
N LEU A 45 23.32 4.15 -21.80
CA LEU A 45 22.49 3.92 -23.00
C LEU A 45 21.91 5.22 -23.61
N PRO A 46 22.73 6.27 -23.87
CA PRO A 46 22.23 7.58 -24.29
C PRO A 46 21.45 7.54 -25.63
N GLU A 47 21.90 6.74 -26.60
CA GLU A 47 21.25 6.64 -27.92
C GLU A 47 19.97 5.78 -27.91
N GLN A 48 19.88 4.80 -27.00
CA GLN A 48 18.70 3.93 -26.93
C GLN A 48 17.52 4.63 -26.26
N ILE A 49 17.78 5.52 -25.31
CA ILE A 49 16.74 6.28 -24.61
C ILE A 49 15.95 7.16 -25.58
N GLN A 50 16.63 7.83 -26.51
CA GLN A 50 15.96 8.69 -27.50
C GLN A 50 15.13 7.90 -28.52
N LYS A 51 15.35 6.58 -28.62
CA LYS A 51 14.66 5.66 -29.52
C LYS A 51 13.71 4.71 -28.78
N LEU A 52 13.34 5.02 -27.54
CA LEU A 52 12.36 4.23 -26.78
C LEU A 52 11.06 4.10 -27.58
N SER A 53 10.72 2.87 -27.94
CA SER A 53 9.45 2.56 -28.59
C SER A 53 8.30 2.61 -27.58
N SER A 54 7.08 2.81 -28.06
CA SER A 54 5.90 2.82 -27.20
C SER A 54 5.70 1.51 -26.43
N GLN A 55 6.15 0.39 -26.99
CA GLN A 55 6.13 -0.91 -26.30
C GLN A 55 7.14 -0.96 -25.15
N GLN A 56 8.33 -0.38 -25.30
CA GLN A 56 9.32 -0.30 -24.22
C GLN A 56 8.85 0.64 -23.09
N VAL A 57 8.19 1.75 -23.44
CA VAL A 57 7.57 2.64 -22.44
C VAL A 57 6.46 1.93 -21.67
N ALA A 58 5.58 1.17 -22.36
CA ALA A 58 4.55 0.37 -21.73
C ALA A 58 5.12 -0.72 -20.80
N PHE A 59 6.23 -1.34 -21.20
CA PHE A 59 6.96 -2.30 -20.38
C PHE A 59 7.48 -1.65 -19.10
N ILE A 60 8.16 -0.50 -19.21
CA ILE A 60 8.67 0.26 -18.06
C ILE A 60 7.55 0.60 -17.08
N TRP A 61 6.41 1.08 -17.57
CA TRP A 61 5.27 1.40 -16.71
C TRP A 61 4.64 0.16 -16.07
N GLY A 62 4.54 -0.95 -16.78
CA GLY A 62 3.94 -2.16 -16.25
C GLY A 62 4.80 -2.93 -15.24
N VAL A 63 6.11 -2.66 -15.17
CA VAL A 63 6.96 -3.12 -14.04
C VAL A 63 7.05 -2.04 -12.95
N GLY A 64 7.25 -0.80 -13.37
CA GLY A 64 7.49 0.34 -12.49
C GLY A 64 6.30 0.67 -11.62
N THR A 65 5.09 0.68 -12.17
CA THR A 65 3.88 1.08 -11.42
C THR A 65 3.56 0.11 -10.29
N PRO A 66 3.44 -1.22 -10.51
CA PRO A 66 3.14 -2.16 -9.43
C PRO A 66 4.23 -2.16 -8.35
N THR A 67 5.50 -2.08 -8.77
CA THR A 67 6.64 -2.04 -7.85
C THR A 67 6.60 -0.76 -7.00
N PHE A 68 6.29 0.37 -7.61
CA PHE A 68 6.15 1.64 -6.91
C PHE A 68 4.98 1.62 -5.91
N ILE A 69 3.82 1.09 -6.31
CA ILE A 69 2.65 0.89 -5.42
C ILE A 69 3.04 0.01 -4.23
N PHE A 70 3.71 -1.11 -4.47
CA PHE A 70 4.22 -2.01 -3.44
C PHE A 70 5.12 -1.29 -2.43
N MET A 71 6.10 -0.53 -2.92
CA MET A 71 7.04 0.20 -2.07
C MET A 71 6.33 1.20 -1.16
N LEU A 72 5.35 1.94 -1.71
CA LEU A 72 4.51 2.85 -0.93
C LEU A 72 3.66 2.09 0.09
N CYS A 73 2.99 1.02 -0.32
CA CYS A 73 2.09 0.23 0.51
C CYS A 73 2.84 -0.34 1.71
N LEU A 74 3.99 -0.96 1.47
CA LEU A 74 4.83 -1.53 2.51
C LEU A 74 5.28 -0.48 3.52
N SER A 75 5.71 0.68 3.02
CA SER A 75 6.15 1.79 3.86
C SER A 75 5.03 2.29 4.78
N TYR A 76 3.85 2.55 4.24
CA TYR A 76 2.73 3.03 5.04
C TYR A 76 2.11 1.96 5.94
N ALA A 77 2.18 0.68 5.56
CA ALA A 77 1.87 -0.43 6.47
C ALA A 77 2.78 -0.40 7.70
N THR A 78 4.10 -0.19 7.54
CA THR A 78 5.00 -0.10 8.70
C THR A 78 4.70 1.09 9.61
N ILE A 79 4.38 2.27 9.04
CA ILE A 79 3.99 3.47 9.79
C ILE A 79 2.69 3.22 10.55
N MET A 80 1.69 2.62 9.91
CA MET A 80 0.41 2.36 10.55
C MET A 80 0.52 1.30 11.65
N ALA A 81 1.26 0.21 11.40
CA ALA A 81 1.47 -0.85 12.39
C ALA A 81 2.16 -0.30 13.65
N SER A 82 3.21 0.52 13.48
CA SER A 82 3.93 1.14 14.60
C SER A 82 3.07 2.18 15.33
N SER A 83 2.28 2.98 14.61
CA SER A 83 1.35 3.94 15.22
C SER A 83 0.27 3.24 16.06
N VAL A 84 -0.21 2.05 15.64
CA VAL A 84 -1.19 1.26 16.39
C VAL A 84 -0.56 0.52 17.57
N ALA A 85 0.65 -0.05 17.42
CA ALA A 85 1.35 -0.73 18.50
C ALA A 85 1.74 0.26 19.62
N SER A 86 2.25 1.44 19.25
CA SER A 86 2.64 2.48 20.20
C SER A 86 1.46 3.00 21.04
N ASP A 87 0.22 2.89 20.56
CA ASP A 87 -0.95 3.30 21.35
C ASP A 87 -1.12 2.50 22.64
N LYS A 88 -0.63 1.26 22.68
CA LYS A 88 -0.77 0.38 23.86
C LYS A 88 0.35 0.56 24.87
N THR A 89 1.52 1.01 24.42
CA THR A 89 2.73 1.10 25.24
C THR A 89 3.01 2.54 25.71
N ASN A 90 2.38 3.53 25.07
CA ASN A 90 2.67 4.94 25.30
C ASN A 90 1.64 5.62 26.21
N LYS A 91 2.11 6.14 27.36
CA LYS A 91 1.29 6.91 28.32
C LYS A 91 0.56 8.11 27.68
N ARG A 92 1.11 8.70 26.61
CA ARG A 92 0.46 9.80 25.89
C ARG A 92 -0.77 9.33 25.10
N ALA A 93 -0.73 8.11 24.58
CA ALA A 93 -1.86 7.52 23.87
C ALA A 93 -2.99 7.12 24.83
N GLU A 94 -2.66 6.62 26.04
CA GLU A 94 -3.65 6.37 27.10
C GLU A 94 -4.40 7.65 27.51
N LEU A 95 -3.66 8.75 27.69
CA LEU A 95 -4.24 10.08 27.95
C LEU A 95 -5.17 10.51 26.80
N LEU A 96 -4.76 10.31 25.54
CA LEU A 96 -5.61 10.58 24.38
C LEU A 96 -6.87 9.71 24.34
N LEU A 97 -6.76 8.42 24.66
CA LEU A 97 -7.88 7.48 24.70
C LEU A 97 -8.90 7.83 25.79
N SER A 98 -8.44 8.40 26.91
CA SER A 98 -9.31 8.88 27.98
C SER A 98 -10.15 10.09 27.57
N MET A 99 -9.73 10.82 26.53
CA MET A 99 -10.38 12.05 26.04
C MET A 99 -11.12 11.84 24.70
N VAL A 100 -10.74 10.84 23.91
CA VAL A 100 -11.24 10.57 22.56
C VAL A 100 -11.62 9.09 22.42
N GLY A 101 -12.80 8.82 21.85
CA GLY A 101 -13.23 7.44 21.58
C GLY A 101 -12.31 6.72 20.59
N ALA A 102 -12.14 5.40 20.77
CA ALA A 102 -11.29 4.58 19.90
C ALA A 102 -11.66 4.66 18.41
N LYS A 103 -12.94 4.88 18.08
CA LYS A 103 -13.40 5.07 16.69
C LYS A 103 -12.86 6.37 16.09
N GLU A 104 -12.94 7.47 16.83
CA GLU A 104 -12.42 8.78 16.44
C GLU A 104 -10.89 8.78 16.35
N GLN A 105 -10.20 8.07 17.25
CA GLN A 105 -8.75 7.91 17.22
C GLN A 105 -8.27 7.16 15.98
N LEU A 106 -8.88 6.01 15.66
CA LEU A 106 -8.54 5.26 14.45
C LEU A 106 -8.82 6.06 13.18
N ALA A 107 -9.97 6.72 13.09
CA ALA A 107 -10.31 7.55 11.94
C ALA A 107 -9.31 8.70 11.76
N GLY A 108 -8.89 9.35 12.84
CA GLY A 108 -7.86 10.39 12.82
C GLY A 108 -6.50 9.88 12.32
N LYS A 109 -6.07 8.69 12.75
CA LYS A 109 -4.83 8.05 12.28
C LYS A 109 -4.87 7.72 10.79
N VAL A 110 -5.94 7.08 10.33
CA VAL A 110 -6.11 6.76 8.90
C VAL A 110 -6.07 8.04 8.07
N LEU A 111 -6.79 9.09 8.49
CA LEU A 111 -6.75 10.39 7.82
C LEU A 111 -5.36 11.04 7.85
N ALA A 112 -4.61 10.90 8.94
CA ALA A 112 -3.25 11.46 9.04
C ALA A 112 -2.33 10.82 8.00
N VAL A 113 -2.38 9.49 7.90
CA VAL A 113 -1.62 8.74 6.90
C VAL A 113 -2.04 9.16 5.48
N TYR A 114 -3.33 9.39 5.23
CA TYR A 114 -3.79 9.96 3.96
C TYR A 114 -3.21 11.34 3.65
N GLY A 115 -3.16 12.22 4.65
CA GLY A 115 -2.52 13.53 4.49
C GLY A 115 -1.06 13.38 4.08
N LEU A 116 -0.34 12.45 4.70
CA LEU A 116 1.07 12.17 4.37
C LEU A 116 1.25 11.63 2.95
N ILE A 117 0.36 10.73 2.51
CA ILE A 117 0.36 10.20 1.14
C ILE A 117 0.07 11.29 0.12
N ALA A 118 -0.97 12.09 0.35
CA ALA A 118 -1.33 13.19 -0.54
C ALA A 118 -0.18 14.19 -0.68
N PHE A 119 0.48 14.50 0.43
CA PHE A 119 1.66 15.34 0.42
C PHE A 119 2.83 14.68 -0.35
N GLN A 120 3.08 13.39 -0.15
CA GLN A 120 4.15 12.66 -0.84
C GLN A 120 3.91 12.61 -2.36
N LEU A 121 2.68 12.31 -2.81
CA LEU A 121 2.32 12.31 -4.22
C LEU A 121 2.48 13.68 -4.86
N LEU A 122 2.11 14.75 -4.13
CA LEU A 122 2.32 16.13 -4.57
C LEU A 122 3.82 16.42 -4.74
N CYS A 123 4.64 16.08 -3.74
CA CYS A 123 6.10 16.24 -3.82
C CYS A 123 6.72 15.46 -4.97
N TYR A 124 6.24 14.24 -5.24
CA TYR A 124 6.71 13.43 -6.36
C TYR A 124 6.32 14.04 -7.70
N GLY A 125 5.10 14.54 -7.84
CA GLY A 125 4.66 15.25 -9.03
C GLY A 125 5.49 16.51 -9.31
N ILE A 126 5.72 17.33 -8.29
CA ILE A 126 6.56 18.54 -8.41
C ILE A 126 8.00 18.16 -8.71
N GLY A 127 8.58 17.21 -7.97
CA GLY A 127 9.96 16.77 -8.15
C GLY A 127 10.20 16.22 -9.55
N PHE A 128 9.27 15.44 -10.09
CA PHE A 128 9.33 14.92 -11.45
C PHE A 128 9.26 16.02 -12.52
N CYS A 129 8.41 17.03 -12.31
CA CYS A 129 8.31 18.20 -13.20
C CYS A 129 9.57 19.07 -13.16
N LEU A 130 10.12 19.33 -11.98
CA LEU A 130 11.38 20.07 -11.83
C LEU A 130 12.55 19.31 -12.46
N TYR A 131 12.60 17.99 -12.27
CA TYR A 131 13.63 17.14 -12.84
C TYR A 131 13.61 17.15 -14.38
N SER A 132 12.43 17.13 -15.00
CA SER A 132 12.32 17.16 -16.47
C SER A 132 12.77 18.49 -17.08
N VAL A 133 12.59 19.61 -16.37
CA VAL A 133 13.04 20.94 -16.82
C VAL A 133 14.53 21.15 -16.61
N TRP A 134 15.08 20.70 -15.49
CA TRP A 134 16.45 21.08 -15.08
C TRP A 134 17.54 20.22 -15.70
N ASP A 135 17.30 18.92 -15.88
CA ASP A 135 18.35 17.95 -16.18
C ASP A 135 18.49 17.64 -17.69
N HIS A 136 17.72 18.33 -18.55
CA HIS A 136 17.55 18.00 -19.99
C HIS A 136 17.36 16.49 -20.25
N ASN A 137 16.87 15.75 -19.25
CA ASN A 137 16.85 14.30 -19.29
C ASN A 137 15.66 13.86 -20.17
N PRO A 138 15.92 13.23 -21.32
CA PRO A 138 14.86 12.86 -22.24
C PRO A 138 13.94 11.76 -21.69
N ILE A 139 14.36 10.98 -20.69
CA ILE A 139 13.59 9.84 -20.16
C ILE A 139 12.23 10.29 -19.63
N GLY A 140 12.21 11.29 -18.74
CA GLY A 140 10.96 11.76 -18.12
C GLY A 140 9.97 12.34 -19.13
N SER A 141 10.47 13.14 -20.09
CA SER A 141 9.66 13.69 -21.17
C SER A 141 9.16 12.63 -22.14
N ILE A 142 9.99 11.62 -22.46
CA ILE A 142 9.61 10.53 -23.35
C ILE A 142 8.53 9.67 -22.71
N LEU A 143 8.70 9.29 -21.44
CA LEU A 143 7.70 8.55 -20.69
C LEU A 143 6.37 9.31 -20.68
N LEU A 144 6.36 10.59 -20.30
CA LEU A 144 5.12 11.39 -20.28
C LEU A 144 4.48 11.54 -21.66
N SER A 145 5.27 11.87 -22.69
CA SER A 145 4.75 12.12 -24.04
C SER A 145 4.12 10.89 -24.69
N GLN A 146 4.62 9.70 -24.36
CA GLN A 146 4.12 8.43 -24.87
C GLN A 146 3.07 7.78 -23.95
N THR A 147 2.74 8.41 -22.82
CA THR A 147 1.77 7.87 -21.86
C THR A 147 0.43 8.59 -21.98
N PRO A 148 -0.69 7.86 -22.09
CA PRO A 148 -2.02 8.46 -22.06
C PRO A 148 -2.26 9.20 -20.73
N PRO A 149 -2.72 10.46 -20.72
CA PRO A 149 -2.99 11.19 -19.48
C PRO A 149 -3.99 10.49 -18.56
N PHE A 150 -4.96 9.77 -19.15
CA PHE A 150 -5.95 9.00 -18.42
C PHE A 150 -5.33 7.83 -17.63
N PHE A 151 -4.25 7.22 -18.13
CA PHE A 151 -3.51 6.19 -17.41
C PHE A 151 -2.91 6.75 -16.12
N ILE A 152 -2.29 7.92 -16.18
CA ILE A 152 -1.69 8.59 -15.01
C ILE A 152 -2.77 8.91 -13.97
N GLY A 153 -3.91 9.45 -14.41
CA GLY A 153 -5.05 9.73 -13.52
C GLY A 153 -5.58 8.46 -12.85
N TYR A 154 -5.70 7.37 -13.60
CA TYR A 154 -6.09 6.07 -13.08
C TYR A 154 -5.10 5.57 -12.01
N VAL A 155 -3.79 5.57 -12.29
CA VAL A 155 -2.75 5.11 -11.36
C VAL A 155 -2.76 5.89 -10.05
N VAL A 156 -3.00 7.21 -10.10
CA VAL A 156 -3.09 8.03 -8.87
C VAL A 156 -4.28 7.62 -8.01
N ILE A 157 -5.45 7.41 -8.63
CA ILE A 157 -6.65 6.95 -7.91
C ILE A 157 -6.43 5.54 -7.35
N ASP A 158 -5.81 4.67 -8.15
CA ASP A 158 -5.49 3.29 -7.82
C ASP A 158 -4.53 3.20 -6.62
N ILE A 159 -3.49 4.04 -6.57
CA ILE A 159 -2.61 4.19 -5.40
C ILE A 159 -3.42 4.54 -4.15
N VAL A 160 -4.30 5.53 -4.23
CA VAL A 160 -5.10 5.99 -3.09
C VAL A 160 -5.99 4.85 -2.57
N VAL A 161 -6.63 4.11 -3.47
CA VAL A 161 -7.46 2.95 -3.11
C VAL A 161 -6.62 1.84 -2.50
N ALA A 162 -5.50 1.46 -3.11
CA ALA A 162 -4.58 0.44 -2.62
C ALA A 162 -4.09 0.74 -1.20
N MET A 163 -3.71 2.00 -0.93
CA MET A 163 -3.29 2.43 0.41
C MET A 163 -4.41 2.27 1.42
N LEU A 164 -5.65 2.58 1.06
CA LEU A 164 -6.79 2.42 1.96
C LEU A 164 -6.88 1.00 2.48
N MET A 165 -6.78 0.04 1.57
CA MET A 165 -6.88 -1.37 1.89
C MET A 165 -5.78 -1.78 2.84
N VAL A 166 -4.55 -1.44 2.47
CA VAL A 166 -3.35 -1.78 3.25
C VAL A 166 -3.46 -1.24 4.66
N LEU A 167 -3.86 0.02 4.84
CA LEU A 167 -4.02 0.63 6.16
C LEU A 167 -5.07 -0.09 7.01
N VAL A 168 -6.21 -0.46 6.42
CA VAL A 168 -7.27 -1.17 7.13
C VAL A 168 -6.82 -2.56 7.57
N TRP A 169 -6.22 -3.33 6.66
CA TRP A 169 -5.67 -4.66 6.95
C TRP A 169 -4.57 -4.61 8.00
N THR A 170 -3.63 -3.67 7.86
CA THR A 170 -2.58 -3.46 8.84
C THR A 170 -3.14 -3.11 10.21
N THR A 171 -4.15 -2.24 10.28
CA THR A 171 -4.80 -1.90 11.55
C THR A 171 -5.41 -3.12 12.22
N GLU A 172 -6.09 -3.97 11.45
CA GLU A 172 -6.73 -5.18 11.97
C GLU A 172 -5.71 -6.11 12.62
N ILE A 173 -4.58 -6.34 11.96
CA ILE A 173 -3.54 -7.25 12.46
C ILE A 173 -2.76 -6.60 13.61
N ALA A 174 -2.42 -5.31 13.47
CA ALA A 174 -1.68 -4.56 14.49
C ALA A 174 -2.47 -4.40 15.79
N ALA A 175 -3.80 -4.41 15.75
CA ALA A 175 -4.64 -4.42 16.94
C ALA A 175 -4.36 -5.61 17.89
N TYR A 176 -3.75 -6.70 17.40
CA TYR A 176 -3.38 -7.87 18.20
C TYR A 176 -1.92 -7.90 18.66
N VAL A 177 -1.11 -6.92 18.24
CA VAL A 177 0.27 -6.77 18.69
C VAL A 177 0.28 -6.08 20.05
N ASN A 178 1.12 -6.54 20.98
CA ASN A 178 1.19 -6.02 22.34
C ASN A 178 2.40 -5.14 22.63
N ASP A 179 3.43 -5.18 21.77
CA ASP A 179 4.68 -4.46 21.96
C ASP A 179 5.25 -4.00 20.60
N ASP A 180 6.01 -2.93 20.61
CA ASP A 180 6.66 -2.35 19.43
C ASP A 180 7.60 -3.36 18.76
N ALA A 181 8.23 -4.25 19.55
CA ALA A 181 9.06 -5.34 19.04
C ALA A 181 8.31 -6.34 18.14
N GLN A 182 6.99 -6.47 18.31
CA GLN A 182 6.14 -7.36 17.53
C GLN A 182 5.48 -6.66 16.34
N THR A 183 5.73 -5.36 16.12
CA THR A 183 5.15 -4.59 15.01
C THR A 183 5.44 -5.23 13.65
N ALA A 184 6.66 -5.77 13.47
CA ALA A 184 7.03 -6.46 12.23
C ALA A 184 6.11 -7.66 11.93
N LEU A 185 5.65 -8.38 12.97
CA LEU A 185 4.73 -9.52 12.81
C LEU A 185 3.35 -9.09 12.29
N ALA A 186 2.94 -7.84 12.54
CA ALA A 186 1.70 -7.31 11.98
C ALA A 186 1.83 -6.89 10.51
N VAL A 187 3.03 -6.54 10.06
CA VAL A 187 3.27 -6.11 8.68
C VAL A 187 3.40 -7.30 7.73
N ILE A 188 4.01 -8.41 8.18
CA ILE A 188 4.30 -9.58 7.32
C ILE A 188 3.08 -10.09 6.53
N PRO A 189 1.89 -10.31 7.12
CA PRO A 189 0.76 -10.85 6.37
C PRO A 189 0.30 -9.90 5.26
N VAL A 190 0.31 -8.59 5.55
CA VAL A 190 -0.01 -7.54 4.56
C VAL A 190 1.06 -7.50 3.48
N MET A 191 2.34 -7.60 3.86
CA MET A 191 3.48 -7.66 2.94
C MET A 191 3.34 -8.83 1.95
N ILE A 192 2.94 -10.02 2.41
CA ILE A 192 2.75 -11.19 1.53
C ILE A 192 1.64 -10.93 0.52
N LEU A 193 0.53 -10.31 0.93
CA LEU A 193 -0.57 -9.96 0.00
C LEU A 193 -0.11 -8.97 -1.08
N ILE A 194 0.52 -7.87 -0.68
CA ILE A 194 1.00 -6.85 -1.63
C ILE A 194 2.13 -7.40 -2.52
N MET A 195 3.00 -8.26 -1.99
CA MET A 195 4.06 -8.90 -2.76
C MET A 195 3.48 -9.85 -3.81
N THR A 196 2.42 -10.60 -3.46
CA THR A 196 1.75 -11.50 -4.39
C THR A 196 1.17 -10.72 -5.57
N GLY A 197 0.45 -9.62 -5.32
CA GLY A 197 -0.11 -8.79 -6.40
C GLY A 197 0.97 -8.19 -7.30
N THR A 198 2.07 -7.72 -6.71
CA THR A 198 3.20 -7.17 -7.46
C THR A 198 3.91 -8.23 -8.29
N ALA A 199 4.17 -9.40 -7.72
CA ALA A 199 4.81 -10.51 -8.42
C ALA A 199 3.98 -10.96 -9.62
N VAL A 200 2.67 -11.11 -9.45
CA VAL A 200 1.76 -11.45 -10.55
C VAL A 200 1.73 -10.33 -11.60
N ALA A 201 1.73 -9.05 -11.20
CA ALA A 201 1.77 -7.93 -12.14
C ALA A 201 3.04 -7.98 -13.01
N VAL A 202 4.21 -8.19 -12.40
CA VAL A 202 5.48 -8.30 -13.12
C VAL A 202 5.50 -9.53 -14.03
N LEU A 203 4.96 -10.67 -13.60
CA LEU A 203 4.84 -11.87 -14.45
C LEU A 203 3.94 -11.63 -15.68
N LEU A 204 2.87 -10.85 -15.52
CA LEU A 204 1.95 -10.49 -16.60
C LEU A 204 2.48 -9.33 -17.47
N ASN A 205 3.60 -8.72 -17.11
CA ASN A 205 4.25 -7.69 -17.91
C ASN A 205 5.06 -8.26 -19.10
N VAL A 206 5.46 -9.53 -19.02
CA VAL A 206 6.10 -10.23 -20.13
C VAL A 206 5.07 -10.44 -21.25
N ASP A 207 5.46 -10.33 -22.52
CA ASP A 207 4.55 -10.44 -23.67
C ASP A 207 3.84 -11.81 -23.71
N TRP A 208 2.67 -11.90 -23.07
CA TRP A 208 1.68 -12.99 -23.25
C TRP A 208 0.86 -12.80 -24.55
N ARG A 209 1.30 -11.92 -25.45
CA ARG A 209 0.62 -11.57 -26.71
C ARG A 209 0.54 -12.81 -27.61
N GLY A 210 -0.61 -13.48 -27.60
CA GLY A 210 -0.85 -14.71 -28.36
C GLY A 210 -1.33 -15.89 -27.52
N VAL A 211 -1.28 -15.80 -26.19
CA VAL A 211 -2.05 -16.71 -25.34
C VAL A 211 -3.43 -16.11 -25.19
N ASP A 212 -4.38 -16.67 -25.94
CA ASP A 212 -5.79 -16.41 -25.71
C ASP A 212 -6.13 -17.03 -24.35
N LEU A 213 -5.96 -16.25 -23.28
CA LEU A 213 -6.49 -16.53 -21.95
C LEU A 213 -8.00 -16.54 -22.14
N GLY A 214 -8.55 -17.65 -22.66
CA GLY A 214 -9.94 -17.74 -23.07
C GLY A 214 -10.87 -17.16 -22.00
N ALA A 215 -12.09 -16.77 -22.38
CA ALA A 215 -13.04 -16.10 -21.49
C ALA A 215 -13.05 -16.56 -20.02
N PRO A 216 -12.93 -17.88 -19.69
CA PRO A 216 -12.84 -18.33 -18.29
C PRO A 216 -11.61 -17.83 -17.52
N LEU A 217 -10.42 -17.85 -18.12
CA LEU A 217 -9.18 -17.39 -17.46
C LEU A 217 -9.21 -15.88 -17.26
N ARG A 218 -9.73 -15.11 -18.23
CA ARG A 218 -9.90 -13.66 -18.10
C ARG A 218 -10.90 -13.29 -16.99
N ILE A 219 -11.97 -14.06 -16.85
CA ILE A 219 -12.92 -13.91 -15.72
C ILE A 219 -12.24 -14.27 -14.40
N ILE A 220 -11.47 -15.36 -14.33
CA ILE A 220 -10.73 -15.74 -13.11
C ILE A 220 -9.69 -14.66 -12.75
N PHE A 221 -9.01 -14.06 -13.72
CA PHE A 221 -8.12 -12.95 -13.45
C PHE A 221 -8.87 -11.72 -12.92
N ASN A 222 -10.00 -11.38 -13.54
CA ASN A 222 -10.85 -10.25 -13.12
C ASN A 222 -11.57 -10.47 -11.78
N LEU A 223 -11.94 -11.69 -11.42
CA LEU A 223 -12.67 -12.00 -10.18
C LEU A 223 -11.75 -12.44 -9.04
N GLY A 224 -10.79 -13.32 -9.34
CA GLY A 224 -9.90 -13.96 -8.38
C GLY A 224 -8.80 -13.04 -7.87
N PHE A 225 -8.35 -12.08 -8.69
CA PHE A 225 -7.36 -11.09 -8.29
C PHE A 225 -7.94 -9.68 -8.04
N ALA A 226 -9.27 -9.52 -8.07
CA ALA A 226 -9.96 -8.34 -7.53
C ALA A 226 -9.95 -8.28 -5.99
N MET A 227 -9.19 -9.16 -5.33
CA MET A 227 -8.98 -9.09 -3.89
C MET A 227 -8.19 -7.83 -3.56
N PRO A 228 -8.66 -6.96 -2.66
CA PRO A 228 -7.88 -5.79 -2.25
C PRO A 228 -6.68 -6.23 -1.40
N PRO A 229 -5.46 -5.67 -1.59
CA PRO A 229 -5.02 -4.66 -2.57
C PRO A 229 -4.39 -5.24 -3.85
N VAL A 230 -4.57 -6.54 -4.11
CA VAL A 230 -3.93 -7.27 -5.22
C VAL A 230 -4.38 -6.71 -6.58
N GLY A 231 -5.66 -6.41 -6.75
CA GLY A 231 -6.18 -5.86 -8.01
C GLY A 231 -5.54 -4.51 -8.34
N SER A 232 -5.43 -3.62 -7.36
CA SER A 232 -4.75 -2.32 -7.51
C SER A 232 -3.25 -2.43 -7.88
N MET A 233 -2.63 -3.61 -7.79
CA MET A 233 -1.25 -3.82 -8.26
C MET A 233 -1.21 -4.33 -9.69
N LEU A 234 -2.26 -5.00 -10.14
CA LEU A 234 -2.30 -5.71 -11.42
C LEU A 234 -2.80 -4.83 -12.55
N PHE A 235 -3.88 -4.08 -12.31
CA PHE A 235 -4.59 -3.38 -13.37
C PHE A 235 -3.76 -2.33 -14.11
N PRO A 236 -2.82 -1.58 -13.49
CA PRO A 236 -1.90 -0.72 -14.24
C PRO A 236 -1.13 -1.48 -15.32
N THR A 237 -0.64 -2.69 -15.02
CA THR A 237 0.09 -3.52 -15.98
C THR A 237 -0.82 -4.09 -17.05
N LEU A 238 -2.03 -4.53 -16.65
CA LEU A 238 -3.02 -5.08 -17.57
C LEU A 238 -3.53 -4.07 -18.59
N ILE A 239 -3.78 -2.82 -18.16
CA ILE A 239 -4.21 -1.74 -19.05
C ILE A 239 -3.14 -1.46 -20.10
N ILE A 240 -1.88 -1.28 -19.67
CA ILE A 240 -0.84 -0.74 -20.56
C ILE A 240 -0.18 -1.81 -21.45
N ASN A 241 -0.13 -3.07 -21.02
CA ASN A 241 0.53 -4.15 -21.77
C ASN A 241 -0.44 -5.20 -22.34
N GLN A 242 -1.55 -5.47 -21.66
CA GLN A 242 -2.48 -6.56 -22.03
C GLN A 242 -3.78 -6.08 -22.69
N GLY A 243 -3.93 -4.77 -22.90
CA GLY A 243 -5.07 -4.19 -23.61
C GLY A 243 -6.41 -4.28 -22.85
N PHE A 244 -6.36 -4.39 -21.52
CA PHE A 244 -7.57 -4.34 -20.70
C PHE A 244 -8.26 -2.97 -20.79
N SER A 245 -9.58 -2.98 -20.71
CA SER A 245 -10.35 -1.75 -20.79
C SER A 245 -10.30 -0.99 -19.47
N TYR A 246 -10.23 0.34 -19.54
CA TYR A 246 -10.39 1.20 -18.36
C TYR A 246 -11.72 0.98 -17.64
N PHE A 247 -12.77 0.55 -18.34
CA PHE A 247 -14.04 0.19 -17.72
C PHE A 247 -13.90 -1.00 -16.76
N GLU A 248 -13.17 -2.04 -17.16
CA GLU A 248 -12.91 -3.23 -16.32
C GLU A 248 -12.10 -2.82 -15.07
N ALA A 249 -11.12 -1.93 -15.25
CA ALA A 249 -10.28 -1.42 -14.17
C ALA A 249 -11.06 -0.57 -13.16
N ILE A 250 -11.98 0.28 -13.64
CA ILE A 250 -12.84 1.09 -12.76
C ILE A 250 -13.82 0.19 -12.00
N LEU A 251 -14.37 -0.85 -12.65
CA LEU A 251 -15.24 -1.81 -11.98
C LEU A 251 -14.48 -2.52 -10.86
N ASN A 252 -13.22 -2.93 -11.09
CA ASN A 252 -12.36 -3.49 -10.06
C ASN A 252 -12.19 -2.54 -8.88
N LEU A 253 -11.85 -1.27 -9.13
CA LEU A 253 -11.72 -0.26 -8.05
C LEU A 253 -13.01 -0.10 -7.23
N VAL A 254 -14.18 -0.12 -7.88
CA VAL A 254 -15.47 -0.02 -7.20
C VAL A 254 -15.73 -1.26 -6.34
N LEU A 255 -15.42 -2.45 -6.85
CA LEU A 255 -15.56 -3.70 -6.11
C LEU A 255 -14.61 -3.74 -4.90
N GLU A 256 -13.36 -3.30 -5.09
CA GLU A 256 -12.36 -3.19 -4.04
C GLU A 256 -12.84 -2.23 -2.93
N LEU A 257 -13.34 -1.05 -3.31
CA LEU A 257 -13.94 -0.10 -2.36
C LEU A 257 -15.16 -0.67 -1.64
N ALA A 258 -15.99 -1.48 -2.31
CA ALA A 258 -17.14 -2.13 -1.67
C ALA A 258 -16.71 -3.16 -0.61
N ILE A 259 -15.76 -4.04 -0.95
CA ILE A 259 -15.17 -5.03 -0.02
C ILE A 259 -14.56 -4.31 1.18
N MET A 260 -13.85 -3.22 0.92
CA MET A 260 -13.24 -2.41 1.96
C MET A 260 -14.21 -1.84 2.97
N ILE A 261 -15.35 -1.32 2.52
CA ILE A 261 -16.36 -0.76 3.43
C ILE A 261 -16.82 -1.85 4.42
N LEU A 262 -16.86 -3.11 3.99
CA LEU A 262 -17.17 -4.25 4.86
C LEU A 262 -16.05 -4.50 5.87
N ILE A 263 -14.79 -4.56 5.42
CA ILE A 263 -13.61 -4.81 6.29
C ILE A 263 -13.38 -3.64 7.26
N PHE A 264 -13.59 -2.39 6.85
CA PHE A 264 -13.43 -1.24 7.73
C PHE A 264 -14.35 -1.32 8.97
N ARG A 265 -15.58 -1.85 8.79
CA ARG A 265 -16.51 -2.06 9.91
C ARG A 265 -16.02 -3.12 10.89
N THR A 266 -15.34 -4.17 10.42
CA THR A 266 -14.72 -5.18 11.29
C THR A 266 -13.49 -4.60 11.98
N SER A 267 -12.68 -3.83 11.26
CA SER A 267 -11.45 -3.22 11.76
C SER A 267 -11.66 -2.32 12.97
N VAL A 268 -12.69 -1.46 12.95
CA VAL A 268 -13.04 -0.62 14.11
C VAL A 268 -13.33 -1.46 15.36
N LYS A 269 -14.03 -2.58 15.22
CA LYS A 269 -14.35 -3.47 16.35
C LYS A 269 -13.10 -4.17 16.89
N GLN A 270 -12.20 -4.59 16.01
CA GLN A 270 -10.96 -5.25 16.41
C GLN A 270 -10.00 -4.27 17.07
N TYR A 271 -9.89 -3.04 16.56
CA TYR A 271 -9.11 -1.97 17.17
C TYR A 271 -9.62 -1.66 18.60
N GLN A 272 -10.94 -1.52 18.79
CA GLN A 272 -11.53 -1.35 20.11
C GLN A 272 -11.20 -2.49 21.08
N ARG A 273 -11.28 -3.74 20.60
CA ARG A 273 -10.95 -4.92 21.41
C ARG A 273 -9.47 -4.99 21.74
N GLY A 274 -8.60 -4.70 20.77
CA GLY A 274 -7.15 -4.74 20.90
C GLY A 274 -6.61 -3.73 21.92
N LEU A 275 -7.24 -2.57 22.03
CA LEU A 275 -6.92 -1.56 23.05
C LEU A 275 -7.36 -1.96 24.46
N LEU A 276 -8.43 -2.75 24.59
CA LEU A 276 -9.02 -3.15 25.87
C LEU A 276 -8.51 -4.50 26.40
N SER A 277 -7.90 -5.33 25.55
CA SER A 277 -7.41 -6.65 25.94
C SER A 277 -5.89 -6.71 25.92
N THR A 278 -5.28 -6.68 27.11
CA THR A 278 -3.84 -6.94 27.29
C THR A 278 -3.50 -8.43 27.15
N ASP A 279 -4.50 -9.32 27.13
CA ASP A 279 -4.33 -10.76 27.40
C ASP A 279 -4.73 -11.70 26.24
N LYS A 280 -5.08 -11.17 25.06
CA LYS A 280 -5.51 -12.00 23.92
C LYS A 280 -4.47 -12.05 22.82
N LYS A 281 -3.83 -13.22 22.67
CA LYS A 281 -2.97 -13.58 21.52
C LYS A 281 -3.79 -13.53 20.22
N ASN A 282 -3.17 -13.07 19.13
CA ASN A 282 -3.75 -13.05 17.78
C ASN A 282 -4.34 -14.44 17.43
N PRO A 283 -5.57 -14.55 16.87
CA PRO A 283 -6.14 -15.82 16.44
C PRO A 283 -5.23 -16.61 15.48
N PHE A 284 -4.49 -15.92 14.60
CA PHE A 284 -3.49 -16.54 13.73
C PHE A 284 -2.27 -17.05 14.51
N MET A 285 -1.85 -16.32 15.56
CA MET A 285 -0.78 -16.78 16.45
C MET A 285 -1.23 -17.94 17.33
N GLN A 286 -2.50 -18.02 17.74
CA GLN A 286 -3.06 -19.20 18.40
C GLN A 286 -3.14 -20.40 17.46
N ALA A 287 -3.51 -20.19 16.19
CA ALA A 287 -3.51 -21.24 15.19
C ALA A 287 -2.10 -21.76 14.87
N LEU A 288 -1.09 -20.89 14.89
CA LEU A 288 0.33 -21.25 14.70
C LEU A 288 1.01 -21.75 15.98
N SER A 289 0.55 -21.35 17.16
CA SER A 289 1.08 -21.78 18.46
C SER A 289 0.39 -23.01 19.03
N ASN A 290 -0.67 -23.51 18.40
CA ASN A 290 -1.23 -24.81 18.70
C ASN A 290 -0.29 -25.88 18.14
N ASP A 291 0.83 -26.07 18.84
CA ASP A 291 1.66 -27.25 18.70
C ASP A 291 0.78 -28.49 18.95
N PRO A 292 0.82 -29.52 18.09
CA PRO A 292 0.08 -30.77 18.31
C PRO A 292 0.58 -31.62 19.49
N LEU A 293 1.52 -31.14 20.29
CA LEU A 293 2.33 -31.98 21.19
C LEU A 293 2.02 -31.87 22.69
N THR A 294 0.92 -31.24 23.10
CA THR A 294 0.48 -31.32 24.51
C THR A 294 -0.95 -31.84 24.61
N PHE A 295 -1.12 -33.12 24.30
CA PHE A 295 -2.25 -33.93 24.80
C PHE A 295 -1.72 -34.87 25.89
N HIS A 296 -2.38 -34.80 27.05
CA HIS A 296 -2.27 -35.67 28.22
C HIS A 296 -1.09 -35.48 29.18
N GLU A 297 -1.28 -34.65 30.20
CA GLU A 297 -1.05 -35.04 31.60
C GLU A 297 -2.11 -34.40 32.50
N HIS A 298 -3.30 -35.01 32.54
CA HIS A 298 -4.20 -34.91 33.69
C HIS A 298 -4.41 -36.33 34.21
N GLY A 299 -3.85 -36.62 35.39
CA GLY A 299 -4.12 -37.85 36.11
C GLY A 299 -3.07 -38.14 37.19
N GLY A 300 -3.24 -37.59 38.39
CA GLY A 300 -2.46 -38.01 39.56
C GLY A 300 -2.40 -37.02 40.70
N HIS A 301 -3.54 -36.71 41.33
CA HIS A 301 -3.79 -36.82 42.78
C HIS A 301 -5.23 -36.39 43.09
#